data_AF-A0A953EPL4-F1
#
_entry.id   AF-A0A953EPL4-F1
#
_cell.length_a   1.000
_cell.length_b   1.000
_cell.length_c   1.000
_cell.angle_alpha   90.00
_cell.angle_beta   90.00
_cell.angle_gamma   90.00
#
_symmetry.space_group_name_H-M   'P 1'
#
loop_
_entity.id
_entity.type
_entity.pdbx_description
1 polymer ?
#
loop_
_entity_poly.entity_id
_entity_poly.type
_entity_poly.pdbx_seq_one_letter_code
_entity_poly.pdbx_strand_id
1 'polypeptide(L)'
;MLELAAWAYLDVASGLLMLAGAIKLAEPDPWVDAFGILWPGASHPGRPTWRGVARAVGAGEIGLAGWFWGAEDAVPLALLTMTYVAFTAVAAVFARRDNASCGCFGRRSAPISTVHVVLNGSVVVVGLVALFESPTALADRLGPGVGSTVAYLVFLALGTALTAVAMTTAAELSAIRRRVEPAAAPSASVRT
;
A
#
# COMPACT_ATOMS: atom_id res chain seq x y z
N MET A 1 24.22 -2.96 -7.18
CA MET A 1 23.44 -1.69 -7.13
C MET A 1 21.96 -1.92 -7.36
N LEU A 2 21.55 -2.61 -8.45
CA LEU A 2 20.14 -2.92 -8.71
C LEU A 2 19.50 -3.79 -7.62
N GLU A 3 20.20 -4.82 -7.16
CA GLU A 3 19.77 -5.69 -6.05
C GLU A 3 19.52 -4.90 -4.74
N LEU A 4 20.48 -4.11 -4.29
CA LEU A 4 20.32 -3.24 -3.11
C LEU A 4 19.13 -2.28 -3.24
N ALA A 5 18.90 -1.73 -4.44
CA ALA A 5 17.76 -0.86 -4.69
C ALA A 5 16.42 -1.62 -4.63
N ALA A 6 16.38 -2.86 -5.13
CA ALA A 6 15.21 -3.73 -5.04
C ALA A 6 14.85 -4.05 -3.58
N TRP A 7 15.84 -4.45 -2.78
CA TRP A 7 15.65 -4.72 -1.35
C TRP A 7 15.23 -3.48 -0.57
N ALA A 8 15.84 -2.32 -0.83
CA ALA A 8 15.43 -1.06 -0.22
C ALA A 8 13.99 -0.66 -0.59
N TYR A 9 13.58 -0.94 -1.84
CA TYR A 9 12.22 -0.72 -2.29
C TYR A 9 11.22 -1.65 -1.58
N LEU A 10 11.57 -2.93 -1.41
CA LEU A 10 10.76 -3.90 -0.67
C LEU A 10 10.69 -3.57 0.83
N ASP A 11 11.74 -2.97 1.41
CA ASP A 11 11.70 -2.48 2.79
C ASP A 11 10.67 -1.35 2.96
N VAL A 12 10.63 -0.39 2.02
CA VAL A 12 9.62 0.67 2.03
C VAL A 12 8.21 0.09 1.89
N ALA A 13 8.03 -0.92 1.03
CA ALA A 13 6.77 -1.65 0.92
C ALA A 13 6.38 -2.35 2.23
N SER A 14 7.32 -3.05 2.86
CA SER A 14 7.12 -3.64 4.20
C SER A 14 6.78 -2.58 5.25
N GLY A 15 7.42 -1.41 5.20
CA GLY A 15 7.10 -0.27 6.05
C GLY A 15 5.68 0.27 5.86
N LEU A 16 5.18 0.30 4.62
CA LEU A 16 3.78 0.65 4.34
C LEU A 16 2.82 -0.40 4.88
N LEU A 17 3.15 -1.69 4.75
CA LEU A 17 2.37 -2.79 5.31
C LEU A 17 2.28 -2.67 6.84
N MET A 18 3.42 -2.44 7.50
CA MET A 18 3.51 -2.18 8.94
C MET A 18 2.64 -0.99 9.36
N LEU A 19 2.74 0.14 8.66
CA LEU A 19 1.95 1.34 8.92
C LEU A 19 0.45 1.09 8.74
N ALA A 20 0.06 0.43 7.64
CA ALA A 20 -1.33 0.09 7.38
C ALA A 20 -1.88 -0.86 8.46
N GLY A 21 -1.09 -1.81 8.92
CA GLY A 21 -1.47 -2.72 10.01
C GLY A 21 -1.66 -2.00 11.33
N ALA A 22 -0.74 -1.09 11.68
CA ALA A 22 -0.85 -0.26 12.87
C ALA A 22 -2.12 0.62 12.85
N ILE A 23 -2.45 1.19 11.70
CA ILE A 23 -3.67 1.98 11.53
C ILE A 23 -4.91 1.08 11.65
N LYS A 24 -4.95 -0.11 11.05
CA LYS A 24 -6.08 -1.06 11.19
C LYS A 24 -6.29 -1.53 12.62
N LEU A 25 -5.21 -1.66 13.41
CA LEU A 25 -5.31 -1.98 14.83
C LEU A 25 -5.99 -0.87 15.64
N ALA A 26 -5.58 0.39 15.38
CA ALA A 26 -6.07 1.57 16.09
C ALA A 26 -7.46 2.02 15.62
N GLU A 27 -7.66 2.10 14.31
CA GLU A 27 -8.85 2.58 13.62
C GLU A 27 -9.37 1.51 12.63
N PRO A 28 -10.05 0.45 13.11
CA PRO A 28 -10.50 -0.65 12.24
C PRO A 28 -11.69 -0.29 11.35
N ASP A 29 -12.47 0.74 11.71
CA ASP A 29 -13.76 1.06 11.07
C ASP A 29 -13.65 1.37 9.56
N PRO A 30 -12.71 2.21 9.09
CA PRO A 30 -12.56 2.50 7.67
C PRO A 30 -12.29 1.25 6.82
N TRP A 31 -11.60 0.25 7.38
CA TRP A 31 -11.38 -1.02 6.70
C TRP A 31 -12.67 -1.84 6.64
N VAL A 32 -13.47 -1.92 7.72
CA VAL A 32 -14.73 -2.70 7.66
C VAL A 32 -15.75 -2.05 6.74
N ASP A 33 -15.80 -0.71 6.70
CA ASP A 33 -16.66 0.04 5.77
C ASP A 33 -16.28 -0.26 4.31
N ALA A 34 -14.97 -0.21 3.99
CA ALA A 34 -14.45 -0.57 2.67
C ALA A 34 -14.74 -2.03 2.32
N PHE A 35 -14.55 -2.95 3.26
CA PHE A 35 -14.79 -4.37 3.05
C PHE A 35 -16.28 -4.67 2.80
N GLY A 36 -17.18 -3.92 3.43
CA GLY A 36 -18.62 -4.00 3.18
C GLY A 36 -19.04 -3.69 1.74
N ILE A 37 -18.23 -2.95 0.99
CA ILE A 37 -18.45 -2.67 -0.44
C ILE A 37 -18.12 -3.91 -1.30
N LEU A 38 -17.15 -4.74 -0.89
CA LEU A 38 -16.81 -5.98 -1.59
C LEU A 38 -17.75 -7.13 -1.23
N TRP A 39 -18.14 -7.20 0.04
CA TRP A 39 -18.96 -8.27 0.58
C TRP A 39 -20.19 -7.66 1.27
N PRO A 40 -21.30 -7.44 0.54
CA PRO A 40 -22.49 -6.78 1.08
C PRO A 40 -23.10 -7.46 2.33
N GLY A 41 -22.79 -8.74 2.55
CA GLY A 41 -23.18 -9.48 3.76
C GLY A 41 -22.27 -9.25 4.99
N ALA A 42 -21.16 -8.54 4.84
CA ALA A 42 -20.22 -8.23 5.93
C ALA A 42 -20.67 -6.98 6.73
N SER A 43 -21.40 -6.07 6.09
CA SER A 43 -21.79 -4.76 6.61
C SER A 43 -23.02 -4.77 7.53
N HIS A 44 -23.38 -5.89 8.16
CA HIS A 44 -24.52 -5.90 9.08
C HIS A 44 -24.19 -5.12 10.37
N PRO A 45 -24.95 -4.05 10.70
CA PRO A 45 -24.72 -3.27 11.91
C PRO A 45 -24.98 -4.16 13.12
N GLY A 46 -23.94 -4.41 13.93
CA GLY A 46 -24.07 -5.15 15.19
C GLY A 46 -23.24 -6.43 15.34
N ARG A 47 -22.37 -6.79 14.38
CA ARG A 47 -21.45 -7.92 14.55
C ARG A 47 -20.05 -7.44 15.00
N PRO A 48 -19.69 -7.53 16.30
CA PRO A 48 -18.36 -7.17 16.81
C PRO A 48 -17.20 -7.97 16.16
N THR A 49 -17.51 -9.01 15.39
CA THR A 49 -16.56 -9.89 14.71
C THR A 49 -15.71 -9.19 13.65
N TRP A 50 -16.24 -8.22 12.89
CA TRP A 50 -15.47 -7.63 11.78
C TRP A 50 -14.39 -6.64 12.21
N ARG A 51 -14.60 -5.93 13.32
CA ARG A 51 -13.53 -5.15 13.96
C ARG A 51 -12.42 -6.05 14.46
N GLY A 52 -12.78 -7.21 15.02
CA GLY A 52 -11.82 -8.25 15.42
C GLY A 52 -11.01 -8.75 14.23
N VAL A 53 -11.68 -9.02 13.09
CA VAL A 53 -11.01 -9.42 11.84
C VAL A 53 -10.08 -8.32 11.33
N ALA A 54 -10.52 -7.06 11.28
CA ALA A 54 -9.68 -5.93 10.85
C ALA A 54 -8.41 -5.81 11.70
N ARG A 55 -8.55 -5.99 13.03
CA ARG A 55 -7.41 -6.00 13.95
C ARG A 55 -6.51 -7.21 13.76
N ALA A 56 -7.08 -8.40 13.55
CA ALA A 56 -6.30 -9.60 13.28
C ALA A 56 -5.50 -9.48 11.96
N VAL A 57 -6.12 -8.91 10.92
CA VAL A 57 -5.43 -8.56 9.67
C VAL A 57 -4.31 -7.56 9.95
N GLY A 58 -4.58 -6.47 10.67
CA GLY A 58 -3.56 -5.48 11.01
C GLY A 58 -2.39 -6.04 11.82
N ALA A 59 -2.66 -6.93 12.79
CA ALA A 59 -1.62 -7.65 13.52
C ALA A 59 -0.81 -8.58 12.60
N GLY A 60 -1.47 -9.27 11.66
CA GLY A 60 -0.82 -10.09 10.65
C GLY A 60 0.08 -9.30 9.71
N GLU A 61 -0.36 -8.10 9.28
CA GLU A 61 0.43 -7.18 8.46
C GLU A 61 1.69 -6.72 9.20
N ILE A 62 1.57 -6.35 10.47
CA ILE A 62 2.71 -6.00 11.34
C ILE A 62 3.66 -7.18 11.52
N GLY A 63 3.11 -8.36 11.83
CA GLY A 63 3.89 -9.58 12.02
C GLY A 63 4.66 -9.98 10.77
N LEU A 64 4.01 -9.91 9.60
CA LEU A 64 4.63 -10.20 8.32
C LEU A 64 5.74 -9.20 7.98
N ALA A 65 5.51 -7.90 8.18
CA ALA A 65 6.52 -6.88 7.95
C ALA A 65 7.75 -7.05 8.86
N GLY A 66 7.52 -7.35 10.15
CA GLY A 66 8.58 -7.65 11.10
C GLY A 66 9.34 -8.94 10.75
N TRP A 67 8.63 -9.99 10.35
CA TRP A 67 9.25 -11.25 9.92
C TRP A 67 10.08 -11.05 8.65
N PHE A 68 9.57 -10.29 7.67
CA PHE A 68 10.31 -9.94 6.46
C PHE A 68 11.64 -9.24 6.76
N TRP A 69 11.69 -8.34 7.74
CA TRP A 69 12.94 -7.67 8.12
C TRP A 69 13.90 -8.56 8.92
N GLY A 70 13.40 -9.59 9.60
CA GLY A 70 14.21 -10.46 10.46
C GLY A 70 14.64 -11.78 9.84
N ALA A 71 14.08 -12.19 8.70
CA ALA A 71 14.32 -13.49 8.11
C ALA A 71 15.41 -13.49 7.02
N GLU A 72 16.08 -14.62 6.91
CA GLU A 72 17.02 -14.96 5.84
C GLU A 72 16.46 -16.02 4.87
N ASP A 73 15.17 -16.35 5.00
CA ASP A 73 14.46 -17.28 4.12
C ASP A 73 13.46 -16.57 3.19
N ALA A 74 13.05 -17.24 2.12
CA ALA A 74 12.21 -16.64 1.09
C ALA A 74 10.70 -16.60 1.45
N VAL A 75 10.27 -17.25 2.54
CA VAL A 75 8.85 -17.37 2.91
C VAL A 75 8.20 -16.01 3.18
N PRO A 76 8.75 -15.11 4.03
CA PRO A 76 8.12 -13.82 4.26
C PRO A 76 8.16 -12.91 3.02
N LEU A 77 9.16 -13.03 2.16
CA LEU A 77 9.17 -12.33 0.86
C LEU A 77 8.03 -12.82 -0.05
N ALA A 78 7.81 -14.14 -0.13
CA ALA A 78 6.71 -14.70 -0.90
C ALA A 78 5.35 -14.25 -0.35
N LEU A 79 5.17 -14.26 0.98
CA LEU A 79 3.95 -13.80 1.62
C LEU A 79 3.72 -12.29 1.45
N LEU A 80 4.77 -11.48 1.53
CA LEU A 80 4.72 -10.04 1.25
C LEU A 80 4.27 -9.80 -0.19
N THR A 81 4.88 -10.51 -1.14
CA THR A 81 4.54 -10.43 -2.56
C THR A 81 3.08 -10.82 -2.80
N MET A 82 2.62 -11.93 -2.22
CA MET A 82 1.21 -12.36 -2.32
C MET A 82 0.24 -11.37 -1.70
N THR A 83 0.61 -10.73 -0.58
CA THR A 83 -0.17 -9.66 0.03
C THR A 83 -0.33 -8.48 -0.93
N TYR A 84 0.75 -8.08 -1.59
CA TYR A 84 0.72 -7.02 -2.60
C TYR A 84 -0.04 -7.42 -3.87
N VAL A 85 -0.06 -8.69 -4.27
CA VAL A 85 -0.94 -9.21 -5.32
C VAL A 85 -2.40 -9.00 -4.92
N ALA A 86 -2.79 -9.39 -3.70
CA ALA A 86 -4.14 -9.19 -3.20
C ALA A 86 -4.52 -7.71 -3.13
N PHE A 87 -3.63 -6.84 -2.64
CA PHE A 87 -3.85 -5.40 -2.61
C PHE A 87 -3.96 -4.79 -4.02
N THR A 88 -3.17 -5.26 -4.97
CA THR A 88 -3.28 -4.83 -6.38
C THR A 88 -4.63 -5.20 -6.96
N ALA A 89 -5.08 -6.44 -6.74
CA ALA A 89 -6.38 -6.91 -7.21
C ALA A 89 -7.54 -6.12 -6.60
N VAL A 90 -7.54 -5.94 -5.27
CA VAL A 90 -8.55 -5.12 -4.58
C VAL A 90 -8.53 -3.68 -5.09
N ALA A 91 -7.34 -3.07 -5.22
CA ALA A 91 -7.21 -1.71 -5.72
C ALA A 91 -7.75 -1.59 -7.16
N ALA A 92 -7.47 -2.56 -8.04
CA ALA A 92 -7.98 -2.56 -9.40
C ALA A 92 -9.51 -2.70 -9.47
N VAL A 93 -10.12 -3.47 -8.57
CA VAL A 93 -11.58 -3.58 -8.46
C VAL A 93 -12.19 -2.27 -7.98
N PHE A 94 -11.61 -1.63 -6.96
CA PHE A 94 -12.09 -0.37 -6.40
C PHE A 94 -11.87 0.82 -7.33
N ALA A 95 -10.78 0.82 -8.12
CA ALA A 95 -10.53 1.86 -9.13
C ALA A 95 -11.62 1.91 -10.22
N ARG A 96 -12.42 0.84 -10.38
CA ARG A 96 -13.59 0.80 -11.27
C ARG A 96 -14.88 1.28 -10.60
N ARG A 97 -14.86 1.61 -9.31
CA ARG A 97 -16.00 2.08 -8.54
C ARG A 97 -15.79 3.54 -8.14
N ASP A 98 -16.78 4.38 -8.39
CA ASP A 98 -16.66 5.80 -8.09
C ASP A 98 -16.48 6.05 -6.59
N ASN A 99 -15.43 6.81 -6.25
CA ASN A 99 -15.10 7.26 -4.90
C ASN A 99 -14.87 6.15 -3.85
N ALA A 100 -14.59 4.91 -4.28
CA ALA A 100 -14.32 3.82 -3.35
C ALA A 100 -12.93 3.97 -2.71
N SER A 101 -12.85 3.80 -1.39
CA SER A 101 -11.62 3.83 -0.59
C SER A 101 -11.28 2.43 -0.08
N CYS A 102 -9.99 2.05 -0.04
CA CYS A 102 -9.58 0.74 0.49
C CYS A 102 -9.60 0.65 2.03
N GLY A 103 -9.68 1.78 2.74
CA GLY A 103 -9.60 1.82 4.20
C GLY A 103 -8.23 1.44 4.79
N CYS A 104 -7.21 1.14 3.97
CA CYS A 104 -5.90 0.67 4.44
C CYS A 104 -5.14 1.70 5.30
N PHE A 105 -5.37 2.99 5.08
CA PHE A 105 -4.77 4.09 5.84
C PHE A 105 -5.79 4.78 6.76
N GLY A 106 -6.81 4.04 7.20
CA GLY A 106 -7.84 4.54 8.11
C GLY A 106 -8.62 5.69 7.49
N ARG A 107 -8.99 6.70 8.30
CA ARG A 107 -9.74 7.88 7.84
C ARG A 107 -8.98 8.77 6.86
N ARG A 108 -7.67 8.59 6.72
CA ARG A 108 -6.82 9.28 5.73
C ARG A 108 -6.83 8.58 4.36
N SER A 109 -7.49 7.43 4.24
CA SER A 109 -7.59 6.70 2.99
C SER A 109 -8.40 7.51 1.98
N ALA A 110 -7.76 7.98 0.92
CA ALA A 110 -8.41 8.66 -0.18
C ALA A 110 -9.00 7.67 -1.20
N PRO A 111 -9.86 8.13 -2.13
CA PRO A 111 -10.35 7.30 -3.22
C PRO A 111 -9.20 6.59 -3.94
N ILE A 112 -9.38 5.33 -4.31
CA ILE A 112 -8.33 4.59 -5.01
C ILE A 112 -8.06 5.22 -6.37
N SER A 113 -6.79 5.50 -6.65
CA SER A 113 -6.29 6.05 -7.90
C SER A 113 -5.48 5.02 -8.69
N THR A 114 -5.21 5.28 -9.96
CA THR A 114 -4.31 4.44 -10.78
C THR A 114 -2.91 4.34 -10.16
N VAL A 115 -2.46 5.38 -9.44
CA VAL A 115 -1.18 5.38 -8.72
C VAL A 115 -1.12 4.26 -7.67
N HIS A 116 -2.22 4.00 -6.95
CA HIS A 116 -2.28 2.88 -6.00
C HIS A 116 -2.06 1.53 -6.69
N VAL A 117 -2.74 1.31 -7.82
CA VAL A 117 -2.65 0.05 -8.57
C VAL A 117 -1.23 -0.14 -9.12
N VAL A 118 -0.64 0.93 -9.67
CA VAL A 118 0.72 0.91 -10.22
C VAL A 118 1.75 0.64 -9.14
N LEU A 119 1.69 1.35 -8.00
CA LEU A 119 2.62 1.16 -6.89
C LEU A 119 2.54 -0.24 -6.29
N ASN A 120 1.32 -0.77 -6.07
CA ASN A 120 1.19 -2.14 -5.59
C ASN A 120 1.72 -3.15 -6.63
N GLY A 121 1.40 -2.94 -7.91
CA GLY A 121 1.87 -3.79 -9.00
C GLY A 121 3.39 -3.80 -9.16
N SER A 122 4.07 -2.65 -8.96
CA SER A 122 5.54 -2.62 -9.01
C SER A 122 6.17 -3.36 -7.83
N VAL A 123 5.57 -3.32 -6.63
CA VAL A 123 6.01 -4.19 -5.52
C VAL A 123 5.89 -5.66 -5.88
N VAL A 124 4.81 -6.07 -6.54
CA VAL A 124 4.66 -7.45 -7.02
C VAL A 124 5.78 -7.82 -7.99
N VAL A 125 6.07 -6.98 -8.99
CA VAL A 125 7.12 -7.28 -9.99
C VAL A 125 8.48 -7.39 -9.31
N VAL A 126 8.85 -6.44 -8.45
CA VAL A 126 10.14 -6.45 -7.74
C VAL A 126 10.23 -7.66 -6.80
N GLY A 127 9.16 -7.97 -6.07
CA GLY A 127 9.11 -9.13 -5.17
C GLY A 127 9.26 -10.45 -5.91
N LEU A 128 8.60 -10.61 -7.06
CA LEU A 128 8.73 -11.79 -7.91
C LEU A 128 10.15 -11.98 -8.46
N VAL A 129 10.83 -10.89 -8.82
CA VAL A 129 12.24 -10.95 -9.25
C VAL A 129 13.14 -11.32 -8.08
N ALA A 130 12.94 -10.70 -6.91
CA ALA A 130 13.73 -10.94 -5.71
C ALA A 130 13.61 -12.38 -5.16
N LEU A 131 12.55 -13.12 -5.50
CA LEU A 131 12.41 -14.54 -5.13
C LEU A 131 13.47 -15.46 -5.77
N PHE A 132 14.17 -14.99 -6.80
CA PHE A 132 15.30 -15.70 -7.42
C PHE A 132 16.66 -15.29 -6.84
N GLU A 133 16.68 -14.36 -5.90
CA GLU A 133 17.88 -13.88 -5.21
C GLU A 133 18.01 -14.54 -3.82
N SER A 134 19.19 -14.41 -3.20
CA SER A 134 19.38 -14.85 -1.82
C SER A 134 18.71 -13.87 -0.86
N PRO A 135 17.74 -14.29 -0.03
CA PRO A 135 17.11 -13.39 0.93
C PRO A 135 18.14 -12.87 1.93
N THR A 136 18.03 -11.59 2.27
CA THR A 136 18.91 -10.94 3.26
C THR A 136 18.08 -10.28 4.34
N ALA A 137 18.48 -10.41 5.60
CA ALA A 137 17.80 -9.71 6.68
C ALA A 137 18.02 -8.19 6.55
N LEU A 138 17.17 -7.40 7.19
CA LEU A 138 17.34 -5.94 7.20
C LEU A 138 18.67 -5.56 7.87
N ALA A 139 19.09 -6.28 8.92
CA ALA A 139 20.32 -6.02 9.65
C ALA A 139 21.56 -5.99 8.74
N ASP A 140 21.63 -6.90 7.76
CA ASP A 140 22.74 -6.96 6.79
C ASP A 140 22.71 -5.80 5.80
N ARG A 141 21.56 -5.16 5.62
CA ARG A 141 21.32 -4.06 4.68
C ARG A 141 21.56 -2.67 5.30
N LEU A 142 21.60 -2.56 6.63
CA LEU A 142 21.83 -1.28 7.35
C LEU A 142 23.24 -0.70 7.14
N GLY A 143 24.18 -1.50 6.63
CA GLY A 143 25.57 -1.10 6.38
C GLY A 143 26.42 -0.99 7.66
N PRO A 144 27.72 -0.70 7.52
CA PRO A 144 28.65 -0.71 8.64
C PRO A 144 28.55 0.55 9.52
N GLY A 145 28.16 0.35 10.77
CA GLY A 145 28.22 1.36 11.83
C GLY A 145 26.92 2.15 12.05
N VAL A 146 26.93 2.97 13.10
CA VAL A 146 25.73 3.71 13.55
C VAL A 146 25.27 4.73 12.50
N GLY A 147 26.19 5.39 11.81
CA GLY A 147 25.86 6.42 10.81
C GLY A 147 25.07 5.86 9.62
N SER A 148 25.52 4.75 9.02
CA SER A 148 24.80 4.11 7.91
C SER A 148 23.45 3.55 8.35
N THR A 149 23.40 2.96 9.56
CA THR A 149 22.18 2.45 10.15
C THR A 149 21.13 3.54 10.30
N VAL A 150 21.51 4.68 10.89
CA VAL A 150 20.60 5.83 11.05
C VAL A 150 20.17 6.37 9.68
N ALA A 151 21.09 6.50 8.73
CA ALA A 151 20.75 6.97 7.39
C ALA A 151 19.74 6.04 6.69
N TYR A 152 19.92 4.72 6.79
CA TYR A 152 19.01 3.75 6.19
C TYR A 152 17.63 3.76 6.84
N LEU A 153 17.57 3.83 8.17
CA LEU A 153 16.30 3.91 8.90
C LEU A 153 15.55 5.22 8.60
N VAL A 154 16.26 6.34 8.45
CA VAL A 154 15.67 7.61 8.01
C VAL A 154 15.15 7.48 6.58
N PHE A 155 15.92 6.89 5.67
CA PHE A 155 15.47 6.61 4.30
C PHE A 155 14.19 5.77 4.31
N LEU A 156 14.16 4.68 5.09
CA LEU A 156 13.01 3.78 5.19
C LEU A 156 11.78 4.51 5.73
N ALA A 157 11.94 5.28 6.81
CA ALA A 157 10.85 6.05 7.42
C ALA A 157 10.31 7.12 6.46
N LEU A 158 11.20 7.88 5.81
CA LEU A 158 10.82 8.90 4.83
C LEU A 158 10.18 8.28 3.59
N GLY A 159 10.74 7.21 3.04
CA GLY A 159 10.19 6.50 1.89
C GLY A 159 8.80 5.96 2.16
N THR A 160 8.59 5.38 3.35
CA THR A 160 7.27 4.91 3.81
C THR A 160 6.28 6.08 3.91
N ALA A 161 6.67 7.16 4.60
CA ALA A 161 5.82 8.33 4.80
C ALA A 161 5.46 9.01 3.47
N LEU A 162 6.43 9.22 2.59
CA LEU A 162 6.24 9.83 1.28
C LEU A 162 5.35 8.98 0.38
N THR A 163 5.52 7.65 0.40
CA THR A 163 4.67 6.77 -0.40
C THR A 163 3.23 6.76 0.14
N ALA A 164 3.04 6.74 1.46
CA ALA A 164 1.72 6.86 2.08
C ALA A 164 1.04 8.20 1.74
N VAL A 165 1.80 9.30 1.75
CA VAL A 165 1.32 10.63 1.32
C VAL A 165 0.97 10.62 -0.17
N ALA A 166 1.82 10.07 -1.03
CA ALA A 166 1.56 9.99 -2.46
C ALA A 166 0.27 9.20 -2.75
N MET A 167 0.07 8.08 -2.06
CA MET A 167 -1.13 7.26 -2.18
C MET A 167 -2.38 8.02 -1.72
N THR A 168 -2.33 8.74 -0.60
CA THR A 168 -3.49 9.46 -0.05
C THR A 168 -3.78 10.79 -0.75
N THR A 169 -2.79 11.49 -1.30
CA THR A 169 -2.99 12.82 -1.92
C THR A 169 -3.22 12.79 -3.43
N ALA A 170 -2.75 11.75 -4.14
CA ALA A 170 -2.87 11.67 -5.61
C ALA A 170 -4.33 11.70 -6.11
N ALA A 171 -5.25 11.15 -5.34
CA ALA A 171 -6.67 11.13 -5.68
C ALA A 171 -7.32 12.52 -5.56
N GLU A 172 -6.95 13.29 -4.53
CA GLU A 172 -7.44 14.66 -4.33
C GLU A 172 -6.97 15.57 -5.47
N LEU A 173 -5.69 15.49 -5.83
CA LEU A 173 -5.12 16.24 -6.95
C LEU A 173 -5.80 15.89 -8.28
N SER A 174 -6.08 14.61 -8.53
CA SER A 174 -6.78 14.15 -9.73
C SER A 174 -8.24 14.63 -9.78
N ALA A 175 -8.91 14.69 -8.63
CA ALA A 175 -10.27 15.22 -8.50
C ALA A 175 -10.31 16.73 -8.73
N ILE A 176 -9.34 17.48 -8.21
CA ILE A 176 -9.19 18.93 -8.45
C ILE A 176 -8.94 19.19 -9.94
N ARG A 177 -7.99 18.46 -10.55
CA ARG A 177 -7.67 18.61 -11.98
C ARG A 177 -8.90 18.45 -12.88
N ARG A 178 -9.70 17.39 -12.66
CA ARG A 178 -10.94 17.14 -13.43
C ARG A 178 -12.00 18.24 -13.27
N ARG A 179 -11.96 19.01 -12.17
CA ARG A 179 -12.87 20.14 -11.96
C ARG A 179 -12.35 21.45 -12.58
N VAL A 180 -11.03 21.59 -12.72
CA VAL A 180 -10.35 22.80 -13.22
C VAL A 180 -10.07 22.74 -14.72
N GLU A 181 -10.02 21.56 -15.34
CA GLU A 181 -10.08 21.38 -16.80
C GLU A 181 -11.56 21.25 -17.23
N PRO A 182 -12.34 22.34 -17.41
CA PRO A 182 -13.59 22.24 -18.14
C PRO A 182 -13.25 21.78 -19.56
N ALA A 183 -14.07 20.86 -20.08
CA ALA A 183 -13.97 20.34 -21.44
C ALA A 183 -13.63 21.48 -22.40
N ALA A 184 -12.47 21.39 -23.07
CA ALA A 184 -12.16 22.27 -24.18
C ALA A 184 -13.39 22.27 -25.09
N ALA A 185 -14.08 23.42 -25.15
CA ALA A 185 -15.34 23.52 -25.86
C ALA A 185 -15.13 23.01 -27.29
N PRO A 186 -16.02 22.15 -27.82
CA PRO A 186 -15.88 21.67 -29.19
C PRO A 186 -15.75 22.90 -30.10
N SER A 187 -14.63 22.99 -30.81
CA SER A 187 -14.38 24.06 -31.78
C SER A 187 -15.58 24.08 -32.73
N ALA A 188 -16.35 25.17 -32.70
CA ALA A 188 -17.46 25.38 -33.61
C ALA A 188 -16.92 25.22 -35.03
N SER A 189 -17.32 24.13 -35.71
CA SER A 189 -17.04 23.96 -37.11
C SER A 189 -17.80 25.05 -37.85
N VAL A 190 -17.06 26.06 -38.30
CA VAL A 190 -17.52 27.05 -39.26
C VAL A 190 -17.85 26.26 -40.53
N ARG A 191 -19.15 26.05 -40.78
CA ARG A 191 -19.64 25.60 -42.08
C ARG A 191 -19.52 26.78 -43.03
N THR A 192 -18.57 26.68 -43.97
CA THR A 192 -18.56 27.47 -45.21
C THR A 192 -19.41 26.79 -46.25
#